data_AF-A0A2X3K5M3-F1
#
_entry.id   AF-A0A2X3K5M3-F1
#
_cell.length_a   1.000
_cell.length_b   1.000
_cell.length_c   1.000
_cell.angle_alpha   90.00
_cell.angle_beta   90.00
_cell.angle_gamma   90.00
#
_symmetry.space_group_name_H-M   'P 1'
#
loop_
_entity.id
_entity.type
_entity.pdbx_description
1 polymer ?
#
loop_
_entity_poly.entity_id
_entity_poly.type
_entity_poly.pdbx_seq_one_letter_code
_entity_poly.pdbx_strand_id
1 'polypeptide(L)'
;MRRKIRQDLCHFEGNAQGIRLVHTLMRMNLTWAQVGGILKYTRPAWWRGETPETHHYLMKKPGYYLSEEAYIARLRKELNLALYSRFPLTWIMEAADDISYCVADLEDAVEKRIFTVEQLYHHLHEAWGQHEKGSLFSLVVENAWEKSRSNSLSRSTEDQFFMYLRVNTLNKTGTIRGTTIY
;
A
#
# COMPACT_ATOMS: atom_id res chain seq x y z
N MET A 1 31.31 -13.03 -8.79
CA MET A 1 30.04 -13.68 -9.20
C MET A 1 29.34 -14.45 -8.07
N ARG A 2 29.97 -15.45 -7.43
CA ARG A 2 29.35 -16.28 -6.36
C ARG A 2 28.67 -15.48 -5.23
N ARG A 3 29.29 -14.38 -4.79
CA ARG A 3 28.76 -13.51 -3.74
C ARG A 3 27.49 -12.73 -4.14
N LYS A 4 27.35 -12.33 -5.42
CA LYS A 4 26.15 -11.65 -5.96
C LYS A 4 24.96 -12.61 -5.92
N ILE A 5 25.17 -13.81 -6.47
CA ILE A 5 24.17 -14.90 -6.51
C ILE A 5 23.71 -15.28 -5.09
N ARG A 6 24.66 -15.48 -4.15
CA ARG A 6 24.30 -15.81 -2.77
C ARG A 6 23.44 -14.73 -2.11
N GLN A 7 23.70 -13.45 -2.40
CA GLN A 7 22.86 -12.37 -1.86
C GLN A 7 21.44 -12.48 -2.38
N ASP A 8 21.31 -12.58 -3.70
CA ASP A 8 20.03 -12.66 -4.41
C ASP A 8 19.15 -13.80 -3.86
N LEU A 9 19.72 -15.01 -3.76
CA LEU A 9 19.02 -16.19 -3.25
C LEU A 9 18.57 -16.08 -1.79
N CYS A 10 19.23 -15.23 -0.99
CA CYS A 10 18.87 -15.00 0.42
C CYS A 10 17.88 -13.85 0.63
N HIS A 11 17.45 -13.14 -0.43
CA HIS A 11 16.56 -11.98 -0.33
C HIS A 11 15.28 -12.19 -1.16
N PHE A 12 14.57 -13.28 -0.87
CA PHE A 12 13.25 -13.51 -1.43
C PHE A 12 12.27 -12.41 -0.98
N GLU A 13 11.52 -11.85 -1.93
CA GLU A 13 10.54 -10.80 -1.70
C GLU A 13 9.37 -10.96 -2.68
N GLY A 14 8.14 -10.82 -2.19
CA GLY A 14 6.92 -11.04 -2.99
C GLY A 14 6.84 -10.12 -4.21
N ASN A 15 7.26 -8.85 -4.08
CA ASN A 15 7.30 -7.89 -5.19
C ASN A 15 8.27 -8.32 -6.30
N ALA A 16 9.48 -8.73 -5.93
CA ALA A 16 10.47 -9.25 -6.88
C ALA A 16 10.00 -10.55 -7.55
N GLN A 17 9.36 -11.43 -6.79
CA GLN A 17 8.75 -12.65 -7.31
C GLN A 17 7.57 -12.35 -8.25
N GLY A 18 6.80 -11.29 -8.01
CA GLY A 18 5.71 -10.86 -8.88
C GLY A 18 6.19 -10.55 -10.30
N ILE A 19 7.30 -9.81 -10.45
CA ILE A 19 7.92 -9.55 -11.76
C ILE A 19 8.35 -10.85 -12.42
N ARG A 20 9.07 -11.71 -11.69
CA ARG A 20 9.51 -13.01 -12.19
C ARG A 20 8.33 -13.88 -12.62
N LEU A 21 7.23 -13.84 -11.87
CA LEU A 21 6.03 -14.61 -12.14
C LEU A 21 5.39 -14.18 -13.45
N VAL A 22 5.04 -12.89 -13.62
CA VAL A 22 4.31 -12.44 -14.81
C VAL A 22 5.14 -12.52 -16.09
N HIS A 23 6.46 -12.32 -15.99
CA HIS A 23 7.37 -12.33 -17.14
C HIS A 23 7.91 -13.73 -17.45
N THR A 24 8.63 -14.34 -16.50
CA THR A 24 9.46 -15.52 -16.77
C THR A 24 8.65 -16.81 -16.63
N LEU A 25 7.83 -16.93 -15.58
CA LEU A 25 7.12 -18.17 -15.25
C LEU A 25 5.81 -18.29 -16.03
N MET A 26 4.96 -17.26 -15.98
CA MET A 26 3.62 -17.27 -16.58
C MET A 26 3.63 -16.78 -18.03
N ARG A 27 4.69 -16.07 -18.45
CA ARG A 27 4.88 -15.55 -19.82
C ARG A 27 3.64 -14.79 -20.34
N MET A 28 3.05 -13.95 -19.47
CA MET A 28 1.77 -13.27 -19.74
C MET A 28 1.84 -12.23 -20.86
N ASN A 29 3.04 -11.82 -21.27
CA ASN A 29 3.29 -10.85 -22.36
C ASN A 29 2.48 -9.54 -22.20
N LEU A 30 2.46 -9.02 -20.97
CA LEU A 30 1.77 -7.77 -20.65
C LEU A 30 2.48 -6.56 -21.26
N THR A 31 1.76 -5.44 -21.39
CA THR A 31 2.35 -4.17 -21.82
C THR A 31 3.39 -3.68 -20.81
N TRP A 32 4.38 -2.92 -21.29
CA TRP A 32 5.43 -2.37 -20.42
C TRP A 32 4.86 -1.55 -19.27
N ALA A 33 3.83 -0.73 -19.53
CA ALA A 33 3.18 0.09 -18.50
C ALA A 33 2.53 -0.78 -17.41
N GLN A 34 1.91 -1.90 -17.78
CA GLN A 34 1.28 -2.80 -16.82
C GLN A 34 2.33 -3.44 -15.89
N VAL A 35 3.46 -3.89 -16.45
CA VAL A 35 4.54 -4.47 -15.63
C VAL A 35 5.27 -3.40 -14.81
N GLY A 36 5.42 -2.19 -15.36
CA GLY A 36 5.93 -1.03 -14.61
C GLY A 36 5.05 -0.71 -13.40
N GLY A 37 3.73 -0.81 -13.55
CA GLY A 37 2.76 -0.58 -12.48
C GLY A 37 3.00 -1.46 -11.24
N ILE A 38 3.39 -2.72 -11.43
CA ILE A 38 3.63 -3.67 -10.33
C ILE A 38 5.07 -3.64 -9.79
N LEU A 39 5.99 -2.84 -10.37
CA LEU A 39 7.36 -2.69 -9.86
C LEU A 39 7.38 -1.71 -8.66
N LYS A 40 6.89 -2.18 -7.50
CA LYS A 40 6.73 -1.36 -6.27
C LYS A 40 8.05 -0.81 -5.71
N TYR A 41 9.11 -1.61 -5.77
CA TYR A 41 10.45 -1.24 -5.28
C TYR A 41 11.49 -1.37 -6.39
N THR A 42 12.63 -0.72 -6.22
CA THR A 42 13.65 -0.61 -7.28
C THR A 42 15.02 -1.13 -6.86
N ARG A 43 15.18 -1.60 -5.61
CA ARG A 43 16.42 -2.23 -5.14
C ARG A 43 16.60 -3.60 -5.81
N PRO A 44 17.76 -3.88 -6.43
CA PRO A 44 18.08 -5.24 -6.84
C PRO A 44 18.22 -6.16 -5.62
N ALA A 45 17.74 -7.40 -5.68
CA ALA A 45 17.84 -8.33 -4.55
C ALA A 45 19.30 -8.67 -4.16
N TRP A 46 20.25 -8.52 -5.07
CA TRP A 46 21.67 -8.68 -4.79
C TRP A 46 22.37 -7.42 -4.25
N TRP A 47 21.65 -6.30 -4.04
CA TRP A 47 22.22 -5.06 -3.50
C TRP A 47 22.90 -5.31 -2.16
N ARG A 48 24.06 -4.67 -1.96
CA ARG A 48 24.88 -4.76 -0.76
C ARG A 48 25.37 -3.37 -0.42
N GLY A 49 25.17 -2.96 0.81
CA GLY A 49 25.48 -1.61 1.29
C GLY A 49 24.23 -0.79 1.53
N GLU A 50 24.45 0.41 2.02
CA GLU A 50 23.39 1.37 2.28
C GLU A 50 22.76 1.83 0.95
N THR A 51 21.47 2.08 1.01
CA THR A 51 20.75 2.65 -0.13
C THR A 51 21.03 4.15 -0.17
N PRO A 52 21.18 4.77 -1.35
CA PRO A 52 21.35 6.21 -1.44
C PRO A 52 20.18 6.93 -0.77
N GLU A 53 20.46 7.99 -0.01
CA GLU A 53 19.40 8.77 0.68
C GLU A 53 18.31 9.23 -0.27
N THR A 54 18.70 9.65 -1.49
CA THR A 54 17.79 10.08 -2.57
C THR A 54 16.78 9.03 -3.01
N HIS A 55 17.05 7.74 -2.76
CA HIS A 55 16.22 6.61 -3.18
C HIS A 55 15.92 5.65 -2.04
N HIS A 56 16.17 6.04 -0.77
CA HIS A 56 16.07 5.15 0.37
C HIS A 56 14.69 4.48 0.47
N TYR A 57 13.62 5.25 0.24
CA TYR A 57 12.25 4.75 0.20
C TYR A 57 12.00 3.77 -0.96
N LEU A 58 12.37 4.15 -2.19
CA LEU A 58 12.18 3.33 -3.39
C LEU A 58 12.99 2.03 -3.34
N MET A 59 14.11 2.05 -2.62
CA MET A 59 15.00 0.91 -2.41
C MET A 59 14.78 0.19 -1.07
N LYS A 60 13.67 0.45 -0.36
CA LYS A 60 13.37 -0.14 0.95
C LYS A 60 13.40 -1.67 0.94
N LYS A 61 12.81 -2.30 -0.09
CA LYS A 61 12.76 -3.75 -0.29
C LYS A 61 13.28 -4.16 -1.67
N PRO A 62 13.65 -5.44 -1.89
CA PRO A 62 14.00 -5.93 -3.22
C PRO A 62 12.82 -5.81 -4.20
N GLY A 63 13.07 -5.23 -5.36
CA GLY A 63 12.08 -5.06 -6.43
C GLY A 63 12.19 -6.08 -7.56
N TYR A 64 13.36 -6.69 -7.74
CA TYR A 64 13.62 -7.67 -8.79
C TYR A 64 14.87 -8.51 -8.47
N TYR A 65 14.90 -9.73 -9.01
CA TYR A 65 16.00 -10.68 -8.86
C TYR A 65 17.04 -10.57 -9.96
N LEU A 66 18.20 -11.18 -9.71
CA LEU A 66 19.31 -11.29 -10.65
C LEU A 66 18.88 -11.95 -11.97
N SER A 67 17.96 -12.92 -11.90
CA SER A 67 17.37 -13.56 -13.07
C SER A 67 16.58 -12.61 -13.97
N GLU A 68 16.07 -11.50 -13.44
CA GLU A 68 15.28 -10.51 -14.17
C GLU A 68 16.06 -9.20 -14.43
N GLU A 69 17.36 -9.14 -14.13
CA GLU A 69 18.22 -7.95 -14.33
C GLU A 69 18.12 -7.39 -15.75
N ALA A 70 18.23 -8.27 -16.76
CA ALA A 70 18.15 -7.91 -18.17
C ALA A 70 16.74 -7.45 -18.58
N TYR A 71 15.70 -8.11 -18.06
CA TYR A 71 14.31 -7.74 -18.34
C TYR A 71 13.99 -6.36 -17.79
N ILE A 72 14.38 -6.08 -16.54
CA ILE A 72 14.18 -4.78 -15.91
C ILE A 72 14.99 -3.69 -16.62
N ALA A 73 16.19 -3.99 -17.13
CA ALA A 73 16.94 -3.04 -17.94
C ALA A 73 16.18 -2.63 -19.21
N ARG A 74 15.53 -3.60 -19.88
CA ARG A 74 14.66 -3.32 -21.04
C ARG A 74 13.41 -2.55 -20.64
N LEU A 75 12.72 -2.96 -19.57
CA LEU A 75 11.54 -2.27 -19.05
C LEU A 75 11.83 -0.79 -18.74
N ARG A 76 12.98 -0.48 -18.12
CA ARG A 76 13.39 0.91 -17.87
C ARG A 76 13.55 1.71 -19.15
N LYS A 77 14.13 1.13 -20.20
CA LYS A 77 14.28 1.79 -21.51
C LYS A 77 12.92 2.12 -22.13
N GLU A 78 12.00 1.17 -22.11
CA GLU A 78 10.68 1.28 -22.74
C GLU A 78 9.75 2.26 -22.00
N LEU A 79 10.00 2.48 -20.70
CA LEU A 79 9.25 3.41 -19.85
C LEU A 79 10.01 4.70 -19.53
N ASN A 80 11.16 4.93 -20.17
CA ASN A 80 12.03 6.09 -19.91
C ASN A 80 12.38 6.31 -18.43
N LEU A 81 12.59 5.22 -17.68
CA LEU A 81 12.92 5.28 -16.25
C LEU A 81 14.43 5.38 -16.05
N ALA A 82 14.85 6.33 -15.23
CA ALA A 82 16.22 6.36 -14.72
C ALA A 82 16.50 5.18 -13.77
N LEU A 83 17.78 4.95 -13.47
CA LEU A 83 18.18 3.87 -12.58
C LEU A 83 17.58 4.08 -11.19
N TYR A 84 16.97 3.03 -10.64
CA TYR A 84 16.27 3.03 -9.35
C TYR A 84 15.01 3.91 -9.27
N SER A 85 14.57 4.52 -10.38
CA SER A 85 13.30 5.24 -10.45
C SER A 85 12.13 4.30 -10.64
N ARG A 86 10.96 4.72 -10.15
CA ARG A 86 9.72 3.97 -10.16
C ARG A 86 8.76 4.49 -11.23
N PHE A 87 7.91 3.61 -11.77
CA PHE A 87 6.88 4.02 -12.72
C PHE A 87 5.83 4.91 -12.02
N PRO A 88 5.38 6.03 -12.63
CA PRO A 88 4.52 7.00 -11.94
C PRO A 88 3.21 6.43 -11.39
N LEU A 89 2.55 5.52 -12.11
CA LEU A 89 1.26 4.95 -11.67
C LEU A 89 1.39 4.02 -10.46
N THR A 90 2.59 3.55 -10.14
CA THR A 90 2.84 2.73 -8.96
C THR A 90 2.56 3.50 -7.66
N TRP A 91 2.67 4.84 -7.67
CA TRP A 91 2.30 5.67 -6.52
C TRP A 91 0.81 5.65 -6.21
N ILE A 92 -0.03 5.59 -7.25
CA ILE A 92 -1.49 5.51 -7.10
C ILE A 92 -1.86 4.14 -6.54
N MET A 93 -1.28 3.07 -7.11
CA MET A 93 -1.50 1.71 -6.63
C MET A 93 -1.04 1.52 -5.18
N GLU A 94 0.12 2.04 -4.80
CA GLU A 94 0.62 1.98 -3.42
C GLU A 94 -0.29 2.75 -2.44
N ALA A 95 -0.77 3.93 -2.81
CA ALA A 95 -1.71 4.67 -1.98
C ALA A 95 -3.05 3.96 -1.80
N ALA A 96 -3.54 3.27 -2.85
CA ALA A 96 -4.76 2.47 -2.77
C ALA A 96 -4.59 1.25 -1.85
N ASP A 97 -3.43 0.58 -1.94
CA ASP A 97 -3.00 -0.52 -1.08
C ASP A 97 -3.06 -0.10 0.40
N ASP A 98 -2.40 1.00 0.76
CA ASP A 98 -2.31 1.50 2.14
C ASP A 98 -3.69 1.88 2.73
N ILE A 99 -4.56 2.52 1.94
CA ILE A 99 -5.90 2.93 2.40
C ILE A 99 -6.81 1.71 2.61
N SER A 100 -6.76 0.73 1.70
CA SER A 100 -7.70 -0.39 1.70
C SER A 100 -7.41 -1.41 2.80
N TYR A 101 -6.14 -1.75 3.04
CA TYR A 101 -5.79 -2.74 4.08
C TYR A 101 -6.17 -2.28 5.48
N CYS A 102 -5.92 -1.01 5.83
CA CYS A 102 -6.12 -0.55 7.20
C CYS A 102 -7.59 -0.64 7.66
N VAL A 103 -8.55 -0.37 6.77
CA VAL A 103 -9.98 -0.44 7.13
C VAL A 103 -10.47 -1.89 7.11
N ALA A 104 -10.04 -2.68 6.13
CA ALA A 104 -10.46 -4.07 5.98
C ALA A 104 -9.98 -4.94 7.15
N ASP A 105 -8.73 -4.79 7.59
CA ASP A 105 -8.18 -5.59 8.69
C ASP A 105 -8.92 -5.33 10.03
N LEU A 106 -9.39 -4.09 10.24
CA LEU A 106 -10.18 -3.73 11.42
C LEU A 106 -11.61 -4.29 11.36
N GLU A 107 -12.21 -4.30 10.17
CA GLU A 107 -13.52 -4.91 9.92
C GLU A 107 -13.47 -6.43 10.15
N ASP A 108 -12.45 -7.09 9.59
CA ASP A 108 -12.19 -8.51 9.80
C ASP A 108 -11.93 -8.84 11.27
N ALA A 109 -11.25 -7.96 12.03
CA ALA A 109 -11.02 -8.19 13.46
C ALA A 109 -12.33 -8.17 14.28
N VAL A 110 -13.28 -7.30 13.91
CA VAL A 110 -14.62 -7.27 14.52
C VAL A 110 -15.44 -8.50 14.13
N GLU A 111 -15.44 -8.87 12.83
CA GLU A 111 -16.09 -10.09 12.32
C GLU A 111 -15.55 -11.35 13.04
N LYS A 112 -14.23 -11.40 13.29
CA LYS A 112 -13.56 -12.47 14.03
C LYS A 112 -13.74 -12.39 15.55
N ARG A 113 -14.50 -11.41 16.05
CA ARG A 113 -14.80 -11.18 17.48
C ARG A 113 -13.54 -11.02 18.34
N ILE A 114 -12.47 -10.45 17.78
CA ILE A 114 -11.28 -10.07 18.54
C ILE A 114 -11.67 -8.94 19.52
N PHE A 115 -12.52 -8.02 19.07
CA PHE A 115 -13.16 -6.97 19.85
C PHE A 115 -14.48 -6.55 19.20
N THR A 116 -15.36 -5.88 19.93
CA THR A 116 -16.58 -5.28 19.39
C THR A 116 -16.29 -3.96 18.68
N VAL A 117 -17.24 -3.47 17.88
CA VAL A 117 -17.11 -2.15 17.22
C VAL A 117 -16.98 -1.00 18.23
N GLU A 118 -17.60 -1.10 19.41
CA GLU A 118 -17.48 -0.11 20.49
C GLU A 118 -16.06 -0.12 21.09
N GLN A 119 -15.51 -1.31 21.36
CA GLN A 119 -14.14 -1.45 21.82
C GLN A 119 -13.14 -0.90 20.79
N LEU A 120 -13.37 -1.18 19.49
CA LEU A 120 -12.57 -0.63 18.40
C LEU A 120 -12.58 0.90 18.41
N TYR A 121 -13.76 1.53 18.53
CA TYR A 121 -13.86 2.99 18.61
C TYR A 121 -13.02 3.56 19.77
N HIS A 122 -13.10 2.94 20.95
CA HIS A 122 -12.30 3.36 22.09
C HIS A 122 -10.79 3.17 21.87
N HIS A 123 -10.36 2.04 21.29
CA HIS A 123 -8.96 1.83 20.94
C HIS A 123 -8.44 2.86 19.94
N LEU A 124 -9.23 3.21 18.94
CA LEU A 124 -8.88 4.25 17.97
C LEU A 124 -8.78 5.63 18.62
N HIS A 125 -9.71 5.96 19.52
CA HIS A 125 -9.71 7.20 20.29
C HIS A 125 -8.45 7.30 21.16
N GLU A 126 -8.15 6.25 21.94
CA GLU A 126 -6.94 6.21 22.79
C GLU A 126 -5.65 6.30 21.97
N ALA A 127 -5.56 5.56 20.85
CA ALA A 127 -4.38 5.58 19.98
C ALA A 127 -4.16 6.93 19.28
N TRP A 128 -5.23 7.70 19.05
CA TRP A 128 -5.13 9.03 18.44
C TRP A 128 -4.60 10.09 19.42
N GLY A 129 -4.88 9.94 20.71
CA GLY A 129 -4.34 10.80 21.78
C GLY A 129 -5.06 12.14 21.92
N GLN A 130 -4.69 13.15 21.12
CA GLN A 130 -5.27 14.50 21.24
C GLN A 130 -6.53 14.66 20.39
N HIS A 131 -7.63 15.09 21.03
CA HIS A 131 -8.94 15.19 20.39
C HIS A 131 -9.33 16.65 20.22
N GLU A 132 -9.21 17.13 18.97
CA GLU A 132 -9.63 18.47 18.59
C GLU A 132 -10.86 18.41 17.68
N LYS A 133 -11.79 19.35 17.87
CA LYS A 133 -12.93 19.53 16.95
C LYS A 133 -12.41 19.90 15.57
N GLY A 134 -12.86 19.18 14.54
CA GLY A 134 -12.41 19.37 13.16
C GLY A 134 -11.15 18.59 12.79
N SER A 135 -10.56 17.84 13.72
CA SER A 135 -9.50 16.86 13.41
C SER A 135 -9.97 15.79 12.43
N LEU A 136 -9.04 15.12 11.75
CA LEU A 136 -9.36 14.00 10.86
C LEU A 136 -10.10 12.88 11.60
N PHE A 137 -9.75 12.63 12.85
CA PHE A 137 -10.44 11.67 13.72
C PHE A 137 -11.93 12.03 13.87
N SER A 138 -12.22 13.28 14.24
CA SER A 138 -13.61 13.75 14.41
C SER A 138 -14.41 13.66 13.09
N LEU A 139 -13.79 14.02 11.97
CA LEU A 139 -14.43 14.05 10.66
C LEU A 139 -14.65 12.66 10.06
N VAL A 140 -13.86 11.66 10.46
CA VAL A 140 -13.87 10.32 9.86
C VAL A 140 -14.41 9.26 10.82
N VAL A 141 -13.74 9.05 11.95
CA VAL A 141 -14.03 7.97 12.91
C VAL A 141 -15.23 8.32 13.78
N GLU A 142 -15.20 9.49 14.43
CA GLU A 142 -16.29 9.94 15.30
C GLU A 142 -17.57 10.16 14.49
N ASN A 143 -17.46 10.74 13.29
CA ASN A 143 -18.61 10.87 12.39
C ASN A 143 -19.22 9.52 11.98
N ALA A 144 -18.40 8.49 11.74
CA ALA A 144 -18.88 7.16 11.42
C ALA A 144 -19.56 6.50 12.63
N TRP A 145 -18.99 6.68 13.83
CA TRP A 145 -19.55 6.20 15.09
C TRP A 145 -20.94 6.78 15.36
N GLU A 146 -21.09 8.10 15.32
CA GLU A 146 -22.38 8.76 15.57
C GLU A 146 -23.45 8.34 14.55
N LYS A 147 -23.09 8.28 13.26
CA LYS A 147 -24.01 7.85 12.20
C LYS A 147 -24.47 6.39 12.34
N SER A 148 -23.60 5.51 12.84
CA SER A 148 -23.94 4.09 13.04
C SER A 148 -25.01 3.87 14.12
N ARG A 149 -25.16 4.83 15.04
CA ARG A 149 -26.11 4.79 16.15
C ARG A 149 -27.43 5.50 15.87
N SER A 150 -27.42 6.50 14.98
CA SER A 150 -28.61 7.32 14.69
C SER A 150 -29.57 6.71 13.67
N ASN A 151 -29.12 5.72 12.89
CA ASN A 151 -29.88 5.17 11.77
C ASN A 151 -30.75 3.98 12.20
N SER A 152 -32.06 4.14 12.08
CA SER A 152 -33.08 3.11 12.37
C SER A 152 -33.27 2.09 11.24
N LEU A 153 -32.38 2.04 10.25
CA LEU A 153 -32.46 1.16 9.08
C LEU A 153 -31.89 -0.23 9.37
N SER A 154 -32.48 -1.24 8.70
CA SER A 154 -32.31 -2.70 8.85
C SER A 154 -30.88 -3.30 8.95
N ARG A 155 -29.79 -2.55 8.78
CA ARG A 155 -28.42 -3.07 8.88
C ARG A 155 -27.88 -2.99 10.30
N SER A 156 -26.99 -3.91 10.67
CA SER A 156 -26.35 -3.91 11.98
C SER A 156 -25.53 -2.63 12.20
N THR A 157 -25.36 -2.22 13.46
CA THR A 157 -24.54 -1.06 13.83
C THR A 157 -23.10 -1.20 13.34
N GLU A 158 -22.57 -2.43 13.34
CA GLU A 158 -21.22 -2.77 12.86
C GLU A 158 -21.09 -2.48 11.36
N ASP A 159 -22.02 -2.99 10.54
CA ASP A 159 -22.03 -2.77 9.08
C ASP A 159 -22.09 -1.28 8.74
N GLN A 160 -22.88 -0.52 9.49
CA GLN A 160 -23.03 0.91 9.27
C GLN A 160 -21.77 1.68 9.64
N PHE A 161 -21.13 1.32 10.77
CA PHE A 161 -19.87 1.92 11.18
C PHE A 161 -18.79 1.74 10.12
N PHE A 162 -18.54 0.52 9.66
CA PHE A 162 -17.49 0.25 8.66
C PHE A 162 -17.82 0.85 7.28
N MET A 163 -19.09 0.86 6.89
CA MET A 163 -19.53 1.55 5.67
C MET A 163 -19.21 3.05 5.72
N TYR A 164 -19.57 3.75 6.80
CA TYR A 164 -19.29 5.18 6.94
C TYR A 164 -17.80 5.46 7.14
N LEU A 165 -17.09 4.62 7.90
CA LEU A 165 -15.64 4.75 8.09
C LEU A 165 -14.92 4.67 6.75
N ARG A 166 -15.28 3.72 5.88
CA ARG A 166 -14.73 3.58 4.53
C ARG A 166 -15.02 4.79 3.66
N VAL A 167 -16.28 5.23 3.60
CA VAL A 167 -16.71 6.39 2.81
C VAL A 167 -16.01 7.67 3.28
N ASN A 168 -15.98 7.91 4.59
CA ASN A 168 -15.36 9.09 5.16
C ASN A 168 -13.85 9.11 4.92
N THR A 169 -13.17 7.96 5.08
CA THR A 169 -11.74 7.81 4.82
C THR A 169 -11.43 8.19 3.37
N LEU A 170 -12.10 7.58 2.40
CA LEU A 170 -11.89 7.85 0.97
C LEU A 170 -12.09 9.33 0.61
N ASN A 171 -13.17 9.94 1.10
CA ASN A 171 -13.51 11.33 0.79
C ASN A 171 -12.49 12.32 1.38
N LYS A 172 -12.03 12.08 2.62
CA LYS A 172 -11.09 12.97 3.28
C LYS A 172 -9.66 12.78 2.80
N THR A 173 -9.20 11.56 2.51
CA THR A 173 -7.87 11.32 1.94
C THR A 173 -7.74 11.87 0.52
N GLY A 174 -8.80 11.80 -0.28
CA GLY A 174 -8.83 12.41 -1.62
C GLY A 174 -8.73 13.94 -1.60
N THR A 175 -9.30 14.58 -0.57
CA THR A 175 -9.28 16.04 -0.42
C THR A 175 -7.92 16.56 0.05
N ILE A 176 -7.24 15.85 0.96
CA ILE A 176 -5.95 16.28 1.54
C ILE A 176 -4.82 16.27 0.51
N ARG A 177 -4.83 15.35 -0.46
CA ARG A 177 -3.76 15.25 -1.48
C ARG A 177 -3.98 16.14 -2.71
N GLY A 178 -5.17 16.72 -2.89
CA GLY A 178 -5.43 17.68 -3.99
C GLY A 178 -4.67 19.00 -3.87
N THR A 179 -4.04 19.28 -2.72
CA THR A 179 -3.34 20.54 -2.45
C THR A 179 -1.80 20.43 -2.58
N THR A 180 -1.24 19.23 -2.79
CA THR A 180 0.22 19.00 -2.81
C THR A 180 0.67 18.18 -4.03
N ILE A 181 0.23 18.58 -5.23
CA ILE A 181 0.81 18.07 -6.48
C ILE A 181 1.24 19.27 -7.34
N TYR A 182 2.38 19.85 -6.97
CA TYR A 182 3.26 20.64 -7.82
C TYR A 182 4.70 20.37 -7.39
#